data_AF-A0A1Y4V545-F1
#
_entry.id   AF-A0A1Y4V545-F1
#
_cell.length_a   1.000
_cell.length_b   1.000
_cell.length_c   1.000
_cell.angle_alpha   90.00
_cell.angle_beta   90.00
_cell.angle_gamma   90.00
#
_symmetry.space_group_name_H-M   'P 1'
#
loop_
_entity.id
_entity.type
_entity.pdbx_description
1 polymer ?
#
loop_
_entity_poly.entity_id
_entity_poly.type
_entity_poly.pdbx_seq_one_letter_code
_entity_poly.pdbx_strand_id
1 'polypeptide(L)'
;MNDKMMDKINIALYYVVAPILVLEFLLTDLGIIAFTVPLFVVSVVVLLVLIGIVFFYKRKNPEYEFKANDLYTKLLVIVILIECFYTAGFFN
;
A
#
# COMPACT_ATOMS: atom_id res chain seq x y z
N MET A 1 -3.88 20.87 3.72
CA MET A 1 -2.93 19.99 3.00
C MET A 1 -2.65 20.64 1.65
N ASN A 2 -1.39 20.79 1.28
CA ASN A 2 -0.98 21.35 -0.02
C ASN A 2 -0.30 20.27 -0.87
N ASP A 3 -0.07 20.55 -2.14
CA ASP A 3 0.46 19.56 -3.10
C ASP A 3 1.84 19.05 -2.69
N LYS A 4 2.71 19.91 -2.13
CA LYS A 4 4.03 19.50 -1.64
C LYS A 4 3.95 18.50 -0.49
N MET A 5 2.95 18.63 0.39
CA MET A 5 2.72 17.66 1.46
C MET A 5 2.10 16.38 0.91
N MET A 6 1.20 16.49 -0.07
CA MET A 6 0.59 15.34 -0.74
C MET A 6 1.62 14.53 -1.53
N ASP A 7 2.56 15.18 -2.21
CA ASP A 7 3.69 14.54 -2.90
C ASP A 7 4.51 13.69 -1.92
N LYS A 8 4.80 14.21 -0.73
CA LYS A 8 5.50 13.44 0.32
C LYS A 8 4.70 12.25 0.81
N ILE A 9 3.39 12.40 0.99
CA ILE A 9 2.49 11.31 1.40
C ILE A 9 2.44 10.24 0.30
N ASN A 10 2.36 10.63 -0.97
CA ASN A 10 2.43 9.71 -2.10
C ASN A 10 3.75 8.96 -2.13
N ILE A 11 4.86 9.68 -1.97
CA ILE A 11 6.18 9.04 -1.93
C ILE A 11 6.26 8.04 -0.78
N ALA A 12 5.80 8.42 0.41
CA ALA A 12 5.77 7.53 1.56
C ALA A 12 4.87 6.30 1.32
N LEU A 13 3.67 6.49 0.78
CA LEU A 13 2.75 5.39 0.49
C LEU A 13 3.37 4.39 -0.48
N TYR A 14 3.85 4.86 -1.63
CA TYR A 14 4.23 3.96 -2.72
C TYR A 14 5.68 3.50 -2.69
N TYR A 15 6.60 4.27 -2.12
CA TYR A 15 8.02 3.89 -2.06
C TYR A 15 8.49 3.44 -0.68
N VAL A 16 7.64 3.54 0.36
CA VAL A 16 7.99 3.09 1.71
C VAL A 16 6.97 2.08 2.23
N VAL A 17 5.71 2.49 2.43
CA VAL A 17 4.70 1.65 3.09
C VAL A 17 4.35 0.42 2.27
N ALA A 18 4.00 0.61 1.00
CA ALA A 18 3.61 -0.50 0.13
C ALA A 18 4.76 -1.49 -0.13
N PRO A 19 6.02 -1.06 -0.37
CA PRO A 19 7.17 -1.97 -0.46
C PRO A 19 7.46 -2.72 0.84
N ILE A 20 7.31 -2.07 2.01
CA ILE A 20 7.47 -2.74 3.30
C ILE A 20 6.41 -3.82 3.48
N LEU A 21 5.16 -3.56 3.10
CA LEU A 21 4.10 -4.56 3.16
C LEU A 21 4.39 -5.77 2.24
N VAL A 22 4.86 -5.52 1.01
CA VAL A 22 5.28 -6.60 0.10
C VAL A 22 6.45 -7.40 0.68
N LEU A 23 7.42 -6.73 1.33
CA LEU A 23 8.52 -7.40 2.01
C LEU A 23 8.01 -8.23 3.20
N GLU A 24 7.05 -7.74 3.96
CA GLU A 24 6.42 -8.47 5.06
C GLU A 24 5.78 -9.78 4.57
N PHE A 25 5.03 -9.73 3.45
CA PHE A 25 4.48 -10.92 2.82
C PHE A 25 5.56 -11.90 2.39
N LEU A 26 6.57 -11.42 1.65
CA LEU A 26 7.68 -12.26 1.19
C LEU A 26 8.41 -12.96 2.35
N LEU A 27 8.71 -12.22 3.43
CA LEU A 27 9.38 -12.79 4.60
C LEU A 27 8.50 -13.80 5.34
N THR A 28 7.18 -13.59 5.34
CA THR A 28 6.21 -14.52 5.92
C THR A 28 6.14 -15.81 5.10
N ASP A 29 6.07 -15.70 3.77
CA ASP A 29 6.02 -16.86 2.86
C ASP A 29 7.31 -17.68 2.88
N LEU A 30 8.46 -17.01 3.03
CA LEU A 30 9.76 -17.67 3.20
C LEU A 30 9.92 -18.33 4.59
N GLY A 31 8.99 -18.12 5.51
CA GLY A 31 9.07 -18.63 6.89
C GLY A 31 10.13 -17.95 7.75
N ILE A 32 10.62 -16.78 7.34
CA ILE A 32 11.62 -16.00 8.09
C ILE A 32 10.96 -15.29 9.28
N ILE A 33 9.76 -14.76 9.07
CA ILE A 33 8.95 -14.16 10.13
C ILE A 33 7.64 -14.94 10.28
N ALA A 34 7.14 -15.03 11.51
CA ALA A 34 5.85 -15.67 11.76
C ALA A 34 4.71 -14.73 11.35
N PHE A 35 3.75 -15.26 10.60
CA PHE A 35 2.50 -14.55 10.36
C PHE A 35 1.81 -14.27 11.69
N THR A 36 1.45 -13.00 11.93
CA THR A 36 0.59 -12.64 13.04
C THR A 36 -0.57 -11.80 12.53
N VAL A 37 -1.79 -12.23 12.86
CA VAL A 37 -3.03 -11.51 12.49
C VAL A 37 -2.98 -10.03 12.90
N PRO A 38 -2.48 -9.65 14.10
CA PRO A 38 -2.38 -8.24 14.47
C PRO A 38 -1.49 -7.42 13.54
N LEU A 39 -0.31 -7.95 13.16
CA LEU A 39 0.63 -7.24 12.28
C LEU A 39 0.00 -7.03 10.89
N PHE A 40 -0.56 -8.09 10.31
CA PHE A 40 -1.24 -8.02 9.02
C PHE A 40 -2.39 -7.00 9.01
N VAL A 41 -3.26 -7.04 10.02
CA VAL A 41 -4.38 -6.10 10.13
C VAL A 41 -3.89 -4.66 10.24
N VAL A 42 -2.86 -4.40 11.04
CA VAL A 42 -2.27 -3.05 11.18
C VAL A 42 -1.70 -2.57 9.84
N SER A 43 -0.92 -3.41 9.15
CA SER A 43 -0.30 -3.06 7.88
C SER A 43 -1.35 -2.76 6.80
N VAL A 44 -2.43 -3.55 6.73
CA VAL A 44 -3.57 -3.31 5.81
C VAL A 44 -4.32 -2.03 6.17
N VAL A 45 -4.60 -1.78 7.44
CA VAL A 45 -5.30 -0.55 7.88
C VAL A 45 -4.49 0.69 7.53
N VAL A 46 -3.18 0.70 7.78
CA VAL A 46 -2.29 1.82 7.44
C VAL A 46 -2.33 2.09 5.92
N LEU A 47 -2.26 1.03 5.11
CA LEU A 47 -2.32 1.15 3.66
C LEU A 47 -3.66 1.74 3.18
N LEU A 48 -4.79 1.25 3.70
CA LEU A 48 -6.12 1.75 3.35
C LEU A 48 -6.33 3.22 3.76
N VAL A 49 -5.82 3.61 4.93
CA VAL A 49 -5.90 5.01 5.41
C VAL A 49 -5.13 5.93 4.47
N LEU A 50 -3.89 5.57 4.09
CA LEU A 50 -3.08 6.38 3.19
C LEU A 50 -3.70 6.47 1.79
N ILE A 51 -4.19 5.36 1.23
CA ILE A 51 -4.92 5.36 -0.04
C ILE A 51 -6.15 6.28 0.05
N GLY A 52 -6.90 6.19 1.16
CA GLY A 52 -8.05 7.06 1.43
C GLY A 52 -7.67 8.54 1.40
N ILE A 53 -6.61 8.93 2.12
CA ILE A 53 -6.11 10.32 2.15
C ILE A 53 -5.79 10.81 0.74
N VAL A 54 -5.07 10.01 -0.06
CA VAL A 54 -4.69 10.33 -1.44
C VAL A 54 -5.93 10.50 -2.32
N PHE A 55 -6.88 9.57 -2.22
CA PHE A 55 -8.11 9.57 -2.98
C PHE A 55 -8.99 10.79 -2.66
N PHE A 56 -9.20 11.08 -1.37
CA PHE A 56 -9.97 12.24 -0.94
C PHE A 56 -9.30 13.56 -1.35
N TYR A 57 -7.97 13.64 -1.31
CA TYR A 57 -7.26 14.83 -1.76
C TYR A 57 -7.41 15.05 -3.27
N LYS A 58 -7.20 14.01 -4.09
CA LYS A 58 -7.38 14.08 -5.54
C LYS A 58 -8.83 14.41 -5.92
N ARG A 59 -9.80 13.87 -5.18
CA ARG A 59 -11.21 14.22 -5.39
C ARG A 59 -11.51 15.70 -5.14
N LYS A 60 -10.85 16.32 -4.16
CA LYS A 60 -10.99 17.76 -3.87
C LYS A 60 -10.16 18.65 -4.79
N ASN A 61 -9.05 18.13 -5.34
CA ASN A 61 -8.13 18.85 -6.21
C ASN A 61 -7.93 18.04 -7.49
N PRO A 62 -8.85 18.14 -8.48
CA PRO A 62 -8.79 17.33 -9.70
C PRO A 62 -7.55 17.64 -10.54
N GLU A 63 -7.01 18.86 -10.46
CA GLU A 63 -5.77 19.30 -11.11
C GLU A 63 -4.51 18.63 -10.54
N TYR A 64 -4.61 17.99 -9.37
CA TYR A 64 -3.47 17.35 -8.71
C TYR A 64 -3.02 16.10 -9.46
N GLU A 65 -1.85 16.20 -10.08
CA GLU A 65 -1.19 15.06 -10.72
C GLU A 65 -0.38 14.24 -9.71
N PHE A 66 -0.64 12.95 -9.74
CA PHE A 66 0.02 12.00 -8.86
C PHE A 66 1.46 11.74 -9.34
N LYS A 67 2.47 12.20 -8.58
CA LYS A 67 3.90 12.02 -8.90
C LYS A 67 4.48 10.69 -8.42
N ALA A 68 3.95 9.56 -8.88
CA ALA A 68 4.69 8.31 -8.82
C ALA A 68 4.58 7.57 -10.16
N ASN A 69 5.54 6.69 -10.43
CA ASN A 69 5.58 5.94 -11.68
C ASN A 69 4.31 5.07 -11.82
N ASP A 70 3.50 5.35 -12.83
CA ASP A 70 2.18 4.73 -13.04
C ASP A 70 2.26 3.20 -13.16
N LEU A 71 3.25 2.68 -13.90
CA LEU A 71 3.44 1.23 -14.06
C LEU A 71 3.81 0.58 -12.73
N TYR A 72 4.76 1.18 -12.00
CA TYR A 72 5.19 0.70 -10.69
C TYR A 72 4.01 0.67 -9.70
N THR A 73 3.25 1.75 -9.64
CA THR A 73 2.09 1.93 -8.77
C THR A 73 1.04 0.85 -9.03
N LYS A 74 0.73 0.60 -10.32
CA LYS A 74 -0.22 -0.45 -10.73
C LYS A 74 0.24 -1.85 -10.35
N LEU A 75 1.50 -2.20 -10.65
CA LEU A 75 2.07 -3.50 -10.31
C LEU A 75 2.06 -3.74 -8.80
N LEU A 76 2.45 -2.73 -8.03
CA LEU A 76 2.50 -2.80 -6.58
C LEU A 76 1.11 -3.07 -5.96
N VAL A 77 0.08 -2.39 -6.46
CA VAL A 77 -1.31 -2.62 -6.01
C VAL A 77 -1.76 -4.04 -6.37
N ILE A 78 -1.45 -4.53 -7.57
CA ILE A 78 -1.81 -5.89 -7.98
C ILE A 78 -1.15 -6.94 -7.07
N VAL A 79 0.14 -6.80 -6.79
CA VAL A 79 0.88 -7.70 -5.89
C VAL A 79 0.24 -7.71 -4.51
N ILE A 80 0.03 -6.53 -3.91
CA ILE A 80 -0.57 -6.42 -2.57
C ILE A 80 -1.95 -7.06 -2.52
N LEU A 81 -2.78 -6.87 -3.56
CA LEU A 81 -4.12 -7.48 -3.61
C LEU A 81 -4.04 -9.01 -3.66
N ILE A 82 -3.18 -9.57 -4.51
CA ILE A 82 -2.98 -11.02 -4.63
C ILE A 82 -2.54 -11.59 -3.28
N GLU A 83 -1.52 -10.99 -2.65
CA GLU A 83 -1.00 -11.45 -1.36
C GLU A 83 -2.06 -11.36 -0.24
N CYS A 84 -2.86 -10.29 -0.22
CA CYS A 84 -3.95 -10.15 0.75
C CYS A 84 -5.00 -11.27 0.58
N PHE A 85 -5.38 -11.60 -0.66
CA PHE A 85 -6.34 -12.66 -0.93
C PHE A 85 -5.77 -14.05 -0.60
N TYR A 86 -4.50 -14.28 -0.91
CA TYR A 86 -3.80 -15.52 -0.56
C TYR A 86 -3.76 -15.71 0.96
N THR A 87 -3.30 -14.67 1.68
CA THR A 87 -3.22 -14.66 3.15
C THR A 87 -4.58 -14.83 3.83
N ALA A 88 -5.64 -14.24 3.27
CA ALA A 88 -7.00 -14.38 3.79
C ALA A 88 -7.64 -15.77 3.49
N GLY A 89 -6.92 -16.67 2.82
CA GLY A 89 -7.39 -18.03 2.54
C GLY A 89 -8.41 -18.13 1.40
N PHE A 90 -8.55 -17.11 0.56
CA PHE A 90 -9.47 -17.16 -0.60
C PHE A 90 -9.00 -18.10 -1.71
N PHE A 91 -7.72 -18.45 -1.72
CA PHE A 91 -7.09 -19.33 -2.72
C PHE A 91 -6.66 -20.70 -2.13
N ASN A 92 -7.10 -21.02 -0.91
CA ASN A 92 -6.91 -22.33 -0.26
C ASN A 92 -8.08 -23.28 -0.53
#